data_AF-A0A6L7I344-F1
#
_entry.id   AF-A0A6L7I344-F1
#
_cell.length_a   1.000
_cell.length_b   1.000
_cell.length_c   1.000
_cell.angle_alpha   90.00
_cell.angle_beta   90.00
_cell.angle_gamma   90.00
#
_symmetry.space_group_name_H-M   'P 1'
#
loop_
_entity.id
_entity.type
_entity.pdbx_description
1 polymer ?
#
loop_
_entity_poly.entity_id
_entity_poly.type
_entity_poly.pdbx_seq_one_letter_code
_entity_poly.pdbx_strand_id
1 'polypeptide(L)'
;MKPTAVTSTFLLSVCSLLSPAATAVIELEHNQAKELVSEGKILSLDLTLNQVQAYCDGKLVDAHLFHAQGHWRYDLQIKSANGELISLDIDATTGRHSTNKPLPQSCIPRKN
;
A
#
# COMPACT_ATOMS: atom_id res chain seq x y z
N MET A 1 21.68 -50.88 -53.67
CA MET A 1 22.51 -49.66 -53.51
C MET A 1 21.60 -48.45 -53.48
N LYS A 2 21.86 -47.51 -52.55
CA LYS A 2 21.28 -46.16 -52.33
C LYS A 2 19.89 -46.07 -51.65
N PRO A 3 19.57 -44.94 -50.98
CA PRO A 3 20.09 -44.47 -49.69
C PRO A 3 18.91 -44.31 -48.71
N THR A 4 19.10 -43.90 -47.46
CA THR A 4 18.64 -42.62 -46.84
C THR A 4 18.42 -43.02 -45.37
N ALA A 5 18.95 -42.36 -44.35
CA ALA A 5 18.46 -41.10 -43.83
C ALA A 5 19.29 -40.76 -42.58
N VAL A 6 19.62 -39.50 -42.37
CA VAL A 6 19.80 -38.97 -41.01
C VAL A 6 19.29 -37.54 -40.99
N THR A 7 18.09 -37.37 -40.44
CA THR A 7 17.54 -36.08 -40.02
C THR A 7 18.12 -35.76 -38.64
N SER A 8 18.89 -34.68 -38.51
CA SER A 8 19.39 -34.20 -37.22
C SER A 8 18.73 -32.86 -36.90
N THR A 9 17.79 -32.90 -35.96
CA THR A 9 17.00 -31.75 -35.51
C THR A 9 17.75 -31.05 -34.36
N PHE A 10 18.21 -29.81 -34.59
CA PHE A 10 18.87 -29.00 -33.58
C PHE A 10 17.81 -28.28 -32.73
N LEU A 11 17.58 -28.77 -31.50
CA LEU A 11 16.65 -28.19 -30.53
C LEU A 11 17.31 -26.96 -29.86
N LEU A 12 16.88 -25.75 -30.25
CA LEU A 12 17.18 -24.51 -29.53
C LEU A 12 16.30 -24.42 -28.29
N SER A 13 16.89 -24.64 -27.12
CA SER A 13 16.25 -24.38 -25.82
C SER A 13 16.36 -22.89 -25.49
N VAL A 14 15.27 -22.14 -25.67
CA VAL A 14 15.15 -20.74 -25.25
C VAL A 14 14.65 -20.71 -23.82
N CYS A 15 15.59 -20.63 -22.87
CA CYS A 15 15.28 -20.47 -21.45
C CYS A 15 14.90 -19.01 -21.18
N SER A 16 13.61 -18.70 -21.17
CA SER A 16 13.11 -17.36 -20.86
C SER A 16 13.20 -17.12 -19.35
N LEU A 17 14.13 -16.26 -18.93
CA LEU A 17 14.24 -15.78 -17.56
C LEU A 17 13.01 -14.90 -17.25
N LEU A 18 12.01 -15.46 -16.57
CA LEU A 18 10.96 -14.65 -15.92
C LEU A 18 11.59 -13.97 -14.69
N SER A 19 12.04 -12.72 -14.85
CA SER A 19 12.36 -11.88 -13.70
C SER A 19 11.06 -11.30 -13.13
N PRO A 20 10.75 -11.51 -11.83
CA PRO A 20 9.64 -10.83 -11.20
C PRO A 20 9.94 -9.33 -11.15
N ALA A 21 9.07 -8.52 -11.74
CA ALA A 21 9.14 -7.07 -11.61
C ALA A 21 8.94 -6.70 -10.14
N ALA A 22 10.00 -6.25 -9.48
CA ALA A 22 9.90 -5.70 -8.13
C ALA A 22 9.11 -4.39 -8.20
N THR A 23 7.87 -4.40 -7.72
CA THR A 23 7.06 -3.18 -7.61
C THR A 23 7.67 -2.26 -6.56
N ALA A 24 8.16 -1.09 -6.98
CA ALA A 24 8.70 -0.09 -6.08
C ALA A 24 7.59 0.52 -5.20
N VAL A 25 7.90 0.73 -3.93
CA VAL A 25 7.12 1.56 -3.02
C VAL A 25 7.71 2.95 -3.07
N ILE A 26 6.90 3.95 -3.42
CA ILE A 26 7.33 5.34 -3.55
C ILE A 26 6.66 6.14 -2.44
N GLU A 27 7.45 6.82 -1.63
CA GLU A 27 6.95 7.81 -0.69
C GLU A 27 6.79 9.16 -1.40
N LEU A 28 5.72 9.89 -1.07
CA LEU A 28 5.39 11.16 -1.69
C LEU A 28 5.61 12.32 -0.73
N GLU A 29 6.19 13.38 -1.29
CA GLU A 29 6.36 14.65 -0.61
C GLU A 29 5.05 15.43 -0.48
N HIS A 30 5.00 16.35 0.47
CA HIS A 30 3.81 17.15 0.79
C HIS A 30 3.15 17.82 -0.44
N ASN A 31 3.95 18.41 -1.33
CA ASN A 31 3.41 19.12 -2.50
C ASN A 31 2.76 18.16 -3.50
N GLN A 32 3.31 16.96 -3.68
CA GLN A 32 2.72 15.93 -4.55
C GLN A 32 1.42 15.42 -3.95
N ALA A 33 1.37 15.21 -2.63
CA ALA A 33 0.14 14.85 -1.92
C ALA A 33 -0.96 15.89 -2.12
N LYS A 34 -0.63 17.19 -2.03
CA LYS A 34 -1.59 18.28 -2.27
C LYS A 34 -2.16 18.28 -3.68
N GLU A 35 -1.32 18.02 -4.68
CA GLU A 35 -1.77 17.92 -6.07
C GLU A 35 -2.77 16.77 -6.24
N LEU A 36 -2.47 15.58 -5.72
CA LEU A 36 -3.38 14.42 -5.76
C LEU A 36 -4.73 14.68 -5.08
N VAL A 37 -4.74 15.39 -3.96
CA VAL A 37 -5.98 15.83 -3.30
C VAL A 37 -6.75 16.80 -4.19
N SER A 38 -6.08 17.78 -4.80
CA SER A 38 -6.73 18.76 -5.66
C SER A 38 -7.33 18.15 -6.94
N GLU A 39 -6.72 17.07 -7.43
CA GLU A 39 -7.21 16.27 -8.56
C GLU A 39 -8.31 15.28 -8.17
N GLY A 40 -8.62 15.12 -6.87
CA GLY A 40 -9.59 14.15 -6.37
C GLY A 40 -9.14 12.69 -6.48
N LYS A 41 -7.84 12.44 -6.68
CA LYS A 41 -7.28 11.07 -6.75
C LYS A 41 -7.20 10.40 -5.37
N ILE A 42 -7.05 11.20 -4.32
CA ILE A 42 -7.03 10.74 -2.92
C ILE A 42 -7.86 11.67 -2.04
N LEU A 43 -8.31 11.18 -0.89
CA LEU A 43 -8.88 11.99 0.17
C LEU A 43 -7.79 12.84 0.82
N SER A 44 -8.18 13.99 1.38
CA SER A 44 -7.27 14.77 2.21
C SER A 44 -6.95 14.04 3.52
N LEU A 45 -5.80 14.37 4.11
CA LEU A 45 -5.42 13.86 5.42
C LEU A 45 -6.48 14.21 6.48
N ASP A 46 -7.04 15.42 6.47
CA ASP A 46 -8.07 15.84 7.42
C ASP A 46 -9.35 15.01 7.32
N LEU A 47 -9.83 14.74 6.10
CA LEU A 47 -11.01 13.89 5.89
C LEU A 47 -10.72 12.45 6.33
N THR A 48 -9.52 11.95 6.06
CA THR A 48 -9.07 10.63 6.48
C THR A 48 -9.03 10.52 8.01
N LEU A 49 -8.45 11.50 8.71
CA LEU A 49 -8.37 11.51 10.17
C LEU A 49 -9.75 11.60 10.83
N ASN A 50 -10.70 12.33 10.23
CA ASN A 50 -12.08 12.37 10.72
C ASN A 50 -12.76 11.00 10.65
N GLN A 51 -12.47 10.19 9.64
CA GLN A 51 -12.98 8.83 9.54
C GLN A 51 -12.28 7.87 10.51
N VAL A 52 -10.96 8.00 10.67
CA VAL A 52 -10.17 7.19 11.60
C VAL A 52 -10.62 7.37 13.05
N GLN A 53 -10.99 8.59 13.44
CA GLN A 53 -11.53 8.91 14.77
C GLN A 53 -12.79 8.12 15.14
N ALA A 54 -13.51 7.54 14.17
CA ALA A 54 -14.68 6.71 14.46
C ALA A 54 -14.32 5.38 15.16
N TYR A 55 -13.06 4.95 15.09
CA TYR A 55 -12.62 3.70 15.70
C TYR A 55 -11.29 3.81 16.47
N CYS A 56 -10.45 4.81 16.19
CA CYS A 56 -9.20 4.99 16.91
C CYS A 56 -9.07 6.38 17.54
N ASP A 57 -9.13 6.42 18.87
CA ASP A 57 -8.92 7.65 19.64
C ASP A 57 -7.44 7.92 19.85
N GLY A 58 -6.98 9.11 19.44
CA GLY A 58 -5.61 9.55 19.68
C GLY A 58 -5.23 10.81 18.94
N LYS A 59 -3.97 11.20 19.07
CA LYS A 59 -3.38 12.36 18.38
C LYS A 59 -2.46 11.88 17.28
N LEU A 60 -2.57 12.47 16.10
CA LEU A 60 -1.61 12.24 15.02
C LEU A 60 -0.21 12.69 15.49
N VAL A 61 0.77 11.81 15.30
CA VAL A 61 2.19 12.07 15.52
C VAL A 61 2.88 12.26 14.19
N ASP A 62 2.57 11.40 13.22
CA ASP A 62 3.23 11.37 11.92
C ASP A 62 2.31 10.83 10.83
N ALA A 63 2.54 11.25 9.59
CA ALA A 63 1.78 10.82 8.42
C ALA A 63 2.65 10.81 7.17
N HIS A 64 2.71 9.66 6.51
CA HIS A 64 3.37 9.48 5.23
C HIS A 64 2.36 9.06 4.17
N LEU A 65 2.58 9.44 2.92
CA LEU A 65 1.81 8.99 1.77
C LEU A 65 2.68 8.13 0.87
N PHE A 66 2.21 6.93 0.58
CA PHE A 66 2.89 5.99 -0.30
C PHE A 66 2.05 5.66 -1.53
N HIS A 67 2.75 5.37 -2.62
CA HIS A 67 2.19 4.71 -3.80
C HIS A 67 2.90 3.37 -4.00
N ALA A 68 2.13 2.29 -4.01
CA ALA A 68 2.64 0.95 -4.27
C ALA A 68 1.59 0.12 -4.97
N GLN A 69 1.99 -0.62 -6.01
CA GLN A 69 1.12 -1.56 -6.74
C GLN A 69 -0.18 -0.91 -7.27
N GLY A 70 -0.15 0.38 -7.61
CA GLY A 70 -1.32 1.13 -8.11
C GLY A 70 -2.27 1.62 -7.00
N HIS A 71 -1.89 1.49 -5.74
CA HIS A 71 -2.68 1.92 -4.59
C HIS A 71 -1.98 3.07 -3.85
N TRP A 72 -2.79 4.05 -3.43
CA TRP A 72 -2.39 5.14 -2.55
C TRP A 72 -2.67 4.77 -1.10
N ARG A 73 -1.69 4.91 -0.22
CA ARG A 73 -1.80 4.52 1.18
C ARG A 73 -1.24 5.60 2.10
N TYR A 74 -2.01 6.01 3.08
CA TYR A 74 -1.52 6.75 4.22
C TYR A 74 -0.99 5.80 5.29
N ASP A 75 0.23 6.03 5.75
CA ASP A 75 0.78 5.39 6.95
C ASP A 75 0.73 6.42 8.07
N LEU A 76 -0.19 6.22 9.02
CA LEU A 76 -0.44 7.12 10.13
C LEU A 76 0.18 6.57 11.41
N GLN A 77 0.85 7.43 12.17
CA GLN A 77 1.24 7.14 13.55
C GLN A 77 0.37 7.95 14.50
N ILE A 78 -0.39 7.27 15.34
CA ILE A 78 -1.31 7.88 16.31
C ILE A 78 -0.83 7.57 17.72
N LYS A 79 -0.70 8.58 18.57
CA LYS A 79 -0.45 8.41 20.00
C LYS A 79 -1.77 8.41 20.75
N SER A 80 -2.09 7.29 21.38
CA SER A 80 -3.30 7.16 22.19
C SER A 80 -3.20 7.93 23.52
N ALA A 81 -4.32 8.04 24.22
CA ALA A 81 -4.35 8.68 25.54
C ALA A 81 -3.50 7.96 26.61
N ASN A 82 -3.24 6.65 26.46
CA ASN A 82 -2.38 5.89 27.37
C ASN A 82 -0.88 6.03 27.03
N GLY A 83 -0.55 6.72 25.94
CA GLY A 83 0.83 6.95 25.49
C GLY A 83 1.36 5.94 24.47
N GLU A 84 0.59 4.90 24.13
CA GLU A 84 0.91 3.92 23.09
C GLU A 84 0.96 4.57 21.70
N LEU A 85 1.94 4.16 20.89
CA LEU A 85 2.08 4.57 19.50
C LEU A 85 1.49 3.49 18.57
N ILE A 86 0.53 3.89 17.77
CA ILE A 86 -0.31 3.02 16.95
C ILE A 86 -0.03 3.33 15.48
N SER A 87 0.40 2.34 14.70
CA SER A 87 0.51 2.46 13.25
C SER A 87 -0.76 1.98 12.55
N LEU A 88 -1.33 2.83 11.70
CA LEU A 88 -2.47 2.53 10.86
C LEU A 88 -2.12 2.69 9.38
N ASP A 89 -2.51 1.69 8.60
CA ASP A 89 -2.37 1.67 7.15
C ASP A 89 -3.76 1.97 6.55
N ILE A 90 -3.92 3.14 5.95
CA ILE A 90 -5.21 3.62 5.45
C ILE A 90 -5.16 3.75 3.93
N ASP A 91 -6.12 3.19 3.23
CA ASP A 91 -6.30 3.43 1.80
C ASP A 91 -6.64 4.91 1.58
N ALA A 92 -5.78 5.64 0.87
CA ALA A 92 -5.91 7.08 0.73
C ALA A 92 -7.05 7.46 -0.24
N THR A 93 -7.56 6.54 -1.05
CA THR A 93 -8.69 6.80 -1.97
C THR A 93 -10.04 6.68 -1.27
N THR A 94 -10.14 5.79 -0.27
CA THR A 94 -11.39 5.47 0.43
C THR A 94 -11.43 5.92 1.88
N GLY A 95 -10.27 6.21 2.48
CA GLY A 95 -10.10 6.53 3.90
C GLY A 95 -10.29 5.33 4.83
N ARG A 96 -10.36 4.11 4.28
CA ARG A 96 -10.61 2.89 5.04
C ARG A 96 -9.30 2.21 5.43
N HIS A 97 -9.29 1.60 6.62
CA HIS A 97 -8.18 0.76 7.04
C HIS A 97 -7.94 -0.40 6.07
N SER A 98 -6.67 -0.67 5.78
CA SER A 98 -6.24 -1.80 4.97
C SER A 98 -6.73 -3.12 5.56
N THR A 99 -7.35 -3.96 4.75
CA THR A 99 -7.81 -5.29 5.18
C THR A 99 -6.67 -6.27 5.42
N ASN A 100 -5.46 -5.94 4.96
CA ASN A 100 -4.30 -6.83 4.99
C ASN A 100 -3.56 -6.80 6.34
N LYS A 101 -3.89 -5.82 7.18
CA LYS A 101 -3.36 -5.67 8.53
C LYS A 101 -4.55 -5.68 9.49
N PRO A 102 -4.52 -6.39 10.62
CA PRO A 102 -5.54 -6.25 11.64
C PRO A 102 -5.41 -4.89 12.34
N LEU A 103 -6.53 -4.29 12.71
CA LEU A 103 -6.51 -3.09 13.55
C LEU A 103 -5.87 -3.41 14.91
N PRO A 104 -5.02 -2.52 15.45
CA PRO A 104 -4.52 -2.66 16.82
C PRO A 104 -5.66 -2.68 17.83
N GLN A 105 -5.52 -3.43 18.93
CA GLN A 105 -6.55 -3.54 19.97
C GLN A 105 -6.89 -2.19 20.63
N SER A 106 -5.96 -1.23 20.59
CA SER A 106 -6.11 0.14 21.06
C SER A 106 -7.02 0.99 20.17
N CYS A 107 -7.27 0.58 18.92
CA CYS A 107 -8.19 1.23 17.96
C CYS A 107 -9.54 0.50 17.84
N ILE A 108 -9.99 -0.16 18.91
CA ILE A 108 -11.33 -0.72 18.99
C ILE A 108 -12.06 0.06 20.07
N PRO A 109 -13.18 0.74 19.77
CA PRO A 109 -14.00 1.37 20.79
C PRO A 109 -14.39 0.30 21.82
N ARG A 110 -13.85 0.40 23.04
CA ARG A 110 -14.25 -0.47 24.14
C ARG A 110 -15.72 -0.16 24.40
N LYS A 111 -16.62 -1.09 24.03
CA LYS A 111 -17.99 -1.04 24.55
C LYS A 111 -17.88 -1.22 26.07
N ASN A 112 -18.16 -0.14 26.81
CA ASN A 112 -18.41 -0.21 28.23
C ASN A 112 -19.67 -1.03 28.51
#